data_AF-A0A6P0RGI1-F1
#
_entry.id   AF-A0A6P0RGI1-F1
#
_cell.length_a   1.000
_cell.length_b   1.000
_cell.length_c   1.000
_cell.angle_alpha   90.00
_cell.angle_beta   90.00
_cell.angle_gamma   90.00
#
_symmetry.space_group_name_H-M   'P 1'
#
loop_
_entity.id
_entity.type
_entity.pdbx_description
1 polymer ?
#
loop_
_entity_poly.entity_id
_entity_poly.type
_entity_poly.pdbx_seq_one_letter_code
_entity_poly.pdbx_strand_id
1 'polypeptide(L)'
;MSLNSTDPTILKTAKEKLVNLSPERLQIALDFLNYLQQKDETDASYLIKLPLEKRREILAKQAEKMLEHYQQDREWQELQTWDELHEQ
;
A
#
# COMPACT_ATOMS: atom_id res chain seq x y z
N MET A 1 22.62 17.76 6.83
CA MET A 1 23.41 16.95 5.88
C MET A 1 22.42 16.10 5.08
N SER A 2 22.21 16.39 3.80
CA SER A 2 21.36 15.58 2.93
C SER A 2 22.15 14.38 2.46
N LEU A 3 21.85 13.18 2.96
CA LEU A 3 22.38 11.96 2.36
C LEU A 3 21.70 11.81 1.01
N ASN A 4 22.42 12.08 -0.08
CA ASN A 4 21.94 11.77 -1.43
C ASN A 4 21.84 10.24 -1.53
N SER A 5 20.62 9.72 -1.45
CA SER A 5 20.32 8.28 -1.53
C SER A 5 20.76 7.63 -2.85
N THR A 6 21.14 8.45 -3.84
CA THR A 6 21.68 8.06 -5.14
C THR A 6 23.21 8.06 -5.21
N ASP A 7 23.92 8.37 -4.13
CA ASP A 7 25.39 8.26 -4.12
C ASP A 7 25.81 6.80 -4.38
N PRO A 8 26.60 6.55 -5.45
CA PRO A 8 27.01 5.21 -5.83
C PRO A 8 27.80 4.48 -4.73
N THR A 9 28.50 5.21 -3.87
CA THR A 9 29.26 4.67 -2.74
C THR A 9 28.32 4.13 -1.65
N ILE A 10 27.24 4.86 -1.38
CA ILE A 10 26.19 4.47 -0.42
C ILE A 10 25.45 3.25 -0.96
N LEU A 11 25.08 3.25 -2.25
CA LEU A 11 24.39 2.13 -2.90
C LEU A 11 25.25 0.86 -2.90
N LYS A 12 26.55 0.98 -3.20
CA LYS A 12 27.48 -0.15 -3.15
C LYS A 12 27.60 -0.74 -1.74
N THR A 13 27.78 0.13 -0.74
CA THR A 13 27.90 -0.28 0.66
C THR A 13 26.61 -0.95 1.16
N ALA A 14 25.44 -0.41 0.78
CA ALA A 14 24.16 -0.99 1.13
C ALA A 14 23.98 -2.38 0.50
N LYS A 15 24.37 -2.56 -0.77
CA LYS A 15 24.33 -3.86 -1.46
C LYS A 15 25.21 -4.91 -0.77
N GLU A 16 26.44 -4.55 -0.41
CA GLU A 16 27.35 -5.46 0.31
C GLU A 16 26.81 -5.86 1.69
N LYS A 17 26.18 -4.92 2.42
CA LYS A 17 25.56 -5.23 3.71
C LYS A 17 24.32 -6.10 3.56
N LEU A 18 23.48 -5.85 2.55
CA LEU A 18 22.28 -6.65 2.26
C LEU A 18 22.62 -8.10 1.97
N VAL A 19 23.67 -8.36 1.18
CA VAL A 19 24.11 -9.72 0.84
C VAL A 19 24.63 -10.49 2.07
N ASN A 20 25.13 -9.78 3.08
CA ASN A 20 25.68 -10.38 4.31
C ASN A 20 24.68 -10.42 5.48
N LEU A 21 23.40 -10.09 5.26
CA LEU A 21 22.39 -10.20 6.30
C LEU A 21 22.04 -11.68 6.57
N SER A 22 21.79 -12.01 7.84
CA SER A 22 21.21 -13.31 8.17
C SER A 22 19.78 -13.41 7.63
N PRO A 23 19.26 -14.62 7.38
CA PRO A 23 17.90 -14.82 6.90
C PRO A 23 16.83 -14.10 7.75
N GLU A 24 17.00 -14.08 9.07
CA GLU A 24 16.08 -13.42 10.00
C GLU A 24 16.09 -11.89 9.82
N ARG A 25 17.27 -11.30 9.59
CA ARG A 25 17.38 -9.85 9.37
C ARG A 25 16.88 -9.44 8.00
N LEU A 26 17.05 -10.30 6.99
CA LEU A 26 16.43 -10.11 5.68
C LEU A 26 14.90 -10.12 5.80
N GLN A 27 14.35 -11.07 6.56
CA GLN A 27 12.91 -11.13 6.79
C GLN A 27 12.38 -9.87 7.46
N ILE A 28 13.02 -9.40 8.53
CA ILE A 28 12.63 -8.14 9.21
C ILE A 28 12.70 -6.94 8.26
N ALA A 29 13.71 -6.87 7.40
CA ALA A 29 13.82 -5.79 6.41
C ALA A 29 12.68 -5.85 5.37
N LEU A 30 12.33 -7.06 4.90
CA LEU A 30 11.20 -7.26 3.97
C LEU A 30 9.87 -6.88 4.62
N ASP A 31 9.63 -7.31 5.87
CA ASP A 31 8.42 -7.00 6.61
C ASP A 31 8.29 -5.48 6.81
N PHE A 32 9.38 -4.80 7.13
CA PHE A 32 9.41 -3.35 7.28
C PHE A 32 9.16 -2.61 5.96
N LEU A 33 9.74 -3.08 4.85
CA LEU A 33 9.47 -2.51 3.52
C LEU A 33 8.01 -2.70 3.11
N ASN A 34 7.43 -3.88 3.36
CA ASN A 34 6.01 -4.14 3.13
C ASN A 34 5.12 -3.22 3.98
N TYR A 35 5.46 -3.01 5.25
CA TYR A 35 4.76 -2.07 6.12
C TYR A 35 4.81 -0.63 5.57
N LEU A 36 5.99 -0.17 5.15
CA LEU A 36 6.13 1.17 4.56
C LEU A 36 5.33 1.30 3.27
N GLN A 37 5.33 0.29 2.41
CA GLN A 37 4.57 0.31 1.16
C GLN A 37 3.05 0.36 1.43
N GLN A 38 2.53 -0.44 2.37
CA GLN A 38 1.12 -0.40 2.74
C GLN A 38 0.71 0.92 3.41
N LYS A 39 1.60 1.49 4.21
CA LYS A 39 1.37 2.79 4.85
C LYS A 39 1.30 3.91 3.82
N ASP A 40 2.19 3.91 2.84
CA ASP A 40 2.20 4.91 1.77
C ASP A 40 0.95 4.78 0.87
N GLU A 41 0.49 3.56 0.58
CA GLU A 41 -0.76 3.34 -0.18
C GLU A 41 -2.00 3.87 0.56
N THR A 42 -2.01 3.87 1.88
CA THR A 42 -3.15 4.31 2.71
C THR A 42 -3.04 5.76 3.20
N ASP A 43 -1.88 6.41 3.04
CA ASP A 43 -1.66 7.80 3.42
C ASP A 43 -2.12 8.78 2.32
N ALA A 44 -3.18 9.54 2.60
CA ALA A 44 -3.72 10.56 1.71
C ALA A 44 -2.68 11.64 1.33
N SER A 45 -1.72 11.95 2.21
CA SER A 45 -0.63 12.90 1.95
C SER A 45 0.36 12.36 0.94
N TYR A 46 0.62 11.05 0.95
CA TYR A 46 1.47 10.39 -0.03
C TYR A 46 0.79 10.38 -1.41
N LEU A 47 -0.49 10.03 -1.46
CA LEU A 47 -1.27 9.99 -2.70
C LEU A 47 -1.23 11.34 -3.44
N ILE A 48 -1.44 12.46 -2.74
CA ILE A 48 -1.47 13.81 -3.35
C ILE A 48 -0.13 14.21 -3.99
N LYS A 49 0.99 13.67 -3.50
CA LYS A 49 2.34 13.95 -4.02
C LYS A 49 2.67 13.17 -5.31
N LEU A 50 1.86 12.18 -5.68
CA LEU A 50 2.11 11.36 -6.87
C LEU A 50 1.60 12.02 -8.16
N PRO A 51 2.22 11.71 -9.31
CA PRO A 51 1.68 12.03 -10.62
C PRO A 51 0.25 11.50 -10.78
N LEU A 52 -0.56 12.19 -11.59
CA LEU A 52 -1.99 11.89 -11.74
C LEU A 52 -2.26 10.43 -12.16
N GLU A 53 -1.43 9.88 -13.04
CA GLU A 53 -1.54 8.50 -13.53
C GLU A 53 -1.36 7.49 -12.40
N LYS A 54 -0.35 7.71 -11.53
CA LYS A 54 -0.10 6.84 -10.37
C LYS A 54 -1.19 6.95 -9.31
N ARG A 55 -1.74 8.15 -9.10
CA ARG A 55 -2.93 8.32 -8.26
C ARG A 55 -4.11 7.51 -8.75
N ARG A 56 -4.40 7.56 -10.06
CA ARG A 56 -5.51 6.79 -10.66
C ARG A 56 -5.31 5.29 -10.51
N GLU A 57 -4.09 4.79 -10.71
CA GLU A 57 -3.77 3.37 -10.55
C GLU A 57 -4.03 2.89 -9.11
N ILE A 58 -3.56 3.65 -8.11
CA ILE A 58 -3.75 3.31 -6.69
C ILE A 58 -5.23 3.38 -6.29
N LEU A 59 -5.93 4.43 -6.69
CA LEU A 59 -7.36 4.60 -6.39
C LEU A 59 -8.23 3.51 -7.02
N ALA A 60 -7.91 3.07 -8.25
CA ALA A 60 -8.62 1.96 -8.89
C ALA A 60 -8.47 0.66 -8.09
N LYS A 61 -7.24 0.31 -7.71
CA LYS A 61 -6.95 -0.88 -6.87
C LYS A 61 -7.65 -0.80 -5.50
N GLN A 62 -7.74 0.38 -4.91
CA GLN A 62 -8.47 0.59 -3.66
C GLN A 62 -9.98 0.42 -3.83
N ALA A 63 -10.55 0.98 -4.90
CA ALA A 63 -11.97 0.85 -5.20
C ALA A 63 -12.38 -0.62 -5.46
N GLU A 64 -11.55 -1.40 -6.16
CA GLU A 64 -11.77 -2.83 -6.36
C GLU A 64 -11.80 -3.60 -5.02
N LYS A 65 -10.84 -3.33 -4.13
CA LYS A 65 -10.82 -3.94 -2.78
C LYS A 65 -12.03 -3.53 -1.94
N MET A 66 -12.46 -2.27 -2.03
CA MET A 66 -13.66 -1.81 -1.33
C MET A 66 -14.91 -2.52 -1.88
N LEU A 67 -15.02 -2.68 -3.19
CA LEU A 67 -16.12 -3.41 -3.81
C LEU A 67 -16.18 -4.86 -3.32
N GLU A 68 -15.04 -5.56 -3.33
CA GLU A 68 -14.96 -6.94 -2.83
C GLU A 68 -15.39 -7.03 -1.36
N HIS A 69 -14.95 -6.09 -0.52
CA HIS A 69 -15.33 -6.02 0.88
C HIS A 69 -16.84 -5.87 1.06
N TYR A 70 -17.46 -4.88 0.41
CA TYR A 70 -18.90 -4.64 0.54
C TYR A 70 -19.77 -5.73 -0.09
N GLN A 71 -19.26 -6.44 -1.11
CA GLN A 71 -19.95 -7.62 -1.65
C GLN A 71 -20.02 -8.77 -0.64
N GLN A 72 -19.03 -8.87 0.25
CA GLN A 72 -18.95 -9.92 1.28
C GLN A 72 -19.51 -9.46 2.63
N ASP A 73 -19.80 -8.16 2.78
CA ASP A 73 -20.32 -7.58 4.01
C ASP A 73 -21.81 -7.87 4.16
N ARG A 74 -22.15 -8.65 5.20
CA ARG A 74 -23.51 -9.09 5.49
C ARG A 74 -24.41 -7.94 5.94
N GLU A 75 -23.90 -7.01 6.74
CA GLU A 75 -24.68 -5.85 7.19
C GLU A 75 -25.02 -4.97 5.98
N TRP A 76 -24.07 -4.83 5.06
CA TRP A 76 -24.29 -4.11 3.81
C TRP A 76 -25.32 -4.78 2.90
N GLN A 77 -25.27 -6.11 2.76
CA GLN A 77 -26.27 -6.87 2.00
C GLN A 77 -27.68 -6.72 2.59
N GLU A 78 -27.81 -6.76 3.92
CA GLU A 78 -29.09 -6.61 4.62
C GLU A 78 -29.68 -5.20 4.42
N LEU A 79 -28.85 -4.15 4.42
CA LEU A 79 -29.26 -2.77 4.11
C LEU A 79 -29.71 -2.61 2.65
N GLN A 80 -28.96 -3.14 1.69
CA GLN A 80 -29.35 -3.10 0.27
C GLN A 80 -30.69 -3.80 0.03
N THR A 81 -30.90 -4.95 0.68
CA THR A 81 -32.16 -5.69 0.60
C THR A 81 -33.32 -4.90 1.20
N TRP A 82 -33.07 -4.14 2.28
CA TRP A 82 -34.07 -3.30 2.92
C TRP A 82 -34.48 -2.11 2.03
N ASP A 83 -33.51 -1.42 1.41
CA ASP A 83 -33.77 -0.32 0.48
C ASP A 83 -34.58 -0.82 -0.75
N GLU A 84 -34.21 -1.97 -1.33
CA GLU A 84 -34.92 -2.57 -2.47
C GLU A 84 -36.38 -2.98 -2.16
N LEU A 85 -36.66 -3.39 -0.91
CA LEU A 85 -37.99 -3.80 -0.47
C LEU A 85 -38.90 -2.63 -0.10
N HIS A 86 -38.33 -1.46 0.20
CA HIS A 86 -39.07 -0.30 0.71
C HIS A 86 -39.11 0.91 -0.24
N GLU A 87 -38.45 0.85 -1.40
CA GLU A 87 -38.56 1.84 -2.49
C GLU A 87 -39.67 1.56 -3.53
N GLN A 88 -40.62 0.64 -3.27
CA GLN A 88 -41.78 0.38 -4.16
C GLN A 88 -43.02 1.21 -3.82
#